data_AF-A0A1Q6FX83-F1
#
_entry.id   AF-A0A1Q6FX83-F1
#
_cell.length_a   1.000
_cell.length_b   1.000
_cell.length_c   1.000
_cell.angle_alpha   90.00
_cell.angle_beta   90.00
_cell.angle_gamma   90.00
#
_symmetry.space_group_name_H-M   'P 1'
#
loop_
_entity.id
_entity.type
_entity.pdbx_description
1 polymer ?
#
loop_
_entity_poly.entity_id
_entity_poly.type
_entity_poly.pdbx_seq_one_letter_code
_entity_poly.pdbx_strand_id
1 'polypeptide(L)'
;MKIRFLLSLAATVAAVSAYAQTTNVMKLRVNRPLAPVQPTMYGIFIEDINFAADGGLYAELVKNRSFEFPDHLQGWRAAGRFELRDDGPFERNPHYLRLLYPGYPHKYTALENEGFFGIGLKEGADNRLAVADAAASGRAFAILLPGSIQGDGYRHHRS
;
A
#
# COMPACT_ATOMS: atom_id res chain seq x y z
N MET A 1 9.57 22.66 70.03
CA MET A 1 8.99 21.31 69.80
C MET A 1 8.75 20.96 68.33
N LYS A 2 8.31 21.89 67.47
CA LYS A 2 7.95 21.59 66.06
C LYS A 2 9.10 21.07 65.17
N ILE A 3 10.32 21.61 65.31
CA ILE A 3 11.43 21.27 64.39
C ILE A 3 11.98 19.84 64.59
N ARG A 4 12.03 19.38 65.85
CA ARG A 4 12.48 18.02 66.18
C ARG A 4 11.50 16.95 65.69
N PHE A 5 10.20 17.27 65.75
CA PHE A 5 9.14 16.40 65.24
C PHE A 5 9.14 16.30 63.70
N LEU A 6 9.42 17.42 63.01
CA LEU A 6 9.57 17.42 61.55
C LEU A 6 10.80 16.63 61.10
N LEU A 7 11.92 16.73 61.82
CA LEU A 7 13.12 15.95 61.54
C LEU A 7 12.90 14.45 61.76
N SER A 8 12.21 14.05 62.84
CA SER A 8 11.88 12.64 63.06
C SER A 8 10.93 12.11 62.00
N LEU A 9 9.93 12.90 61.58
CA LEU A 9 8.99 12.49 60.54
C LEU A 9 9.68 12.31 59.18
N ALA A 10 10.55 13.26 58.80
CA ALA A 10 11.34 13.18 57.57
C ALA A 10 12.29 11.96 57.56
N ALA A 11 12.94 11.66 58.68
CA ALA A 11 13.79 10.47 58.82
C ALA A 11 12.97 9.17 58.68
N THR A 12 11.76 9.14 59.23
CA THR A 12 10.86 7.98 59.13
C THR A 12 10.37 7.76 57.70
N VAL A 13 10.01 8.83 56.99
CA VAL A 13 9.60 8.77 55.57
C VAL A 13 10.75 8.33 54.67
N ALA A 14 11.96 8.83 54.90
CA ALA A 14 13.15 8.43 54.15
C ALA A 14 13.48 6.94 54.35
N ALA A 15 13.33 6.41 55.57
CA ALA A 15 13.53 5.01 55.87
C ALA A 15 12.51 4.11 55.15
N VAL A 16 11.22 4.47 55.14
CA VAL A 16 10.17 3.69 54.46
C VAL A 16 10.39 3.65 52.94
N SER A 17 10.81 4.77 52.33
CA SER A 17 11.13 4.83 50.91
C SER A 17 12.33 3.97 50.50
N ALA A 18 13.32 3.81 51.40
CA ALA A 18 14.48 2.95 51.16
C ALA A 18 14.12 1.45 51.22
N TYR A 19 13.21 1.05 52.13
CA TYR A 19 12.73 -0.34 52.21
C TYR A 19 11.78 -0.75 51.08
N ALA A 20 11.24 0.21 50.32
CA ALA A 20 10.37 -0.05 49.18
C ALA A 20 11.12 -0.32 47.86
N GLN A 21 12.45 -0.26 47.85
CA GLN A 21 13.25 -0.58 46.67
C GLN A 21 13.41 -2.10 46.52
N THR A 22 12.34 -2.78 46.08
CA THR A 22 12.43 -4.17 45.65
C THR A 22 13.12 -4.26 44.29
N THR A 23 14.33 -4.81 44.27
CA THR A 23 15.06 -5.11 43.03
C THR A 23 14.50 -6.39 42.40
N ASN A 24 13.82 -6.26 41.26
CA ASN A 24 13.40 -7.43 40.48
C ASN A 24 14.61 -8.02 39.76
N VAL A 25 15.05 -9.21 40.19
CA VAL A 25 16.19 -9.92 39.58
C VAL A 25 15.70 -11.02 38.66
N MET A 26 15.86 -10.85 37.35
CA MET A 26 15.63 -11.93 36.38
C MET A 26 16.87 -12.82 36.27
N LYS A 27 16.80 -14.03 36.83
CA LYS A 27 17.87 -15.04 36.74
C LYS A 27 17.66 -15.94 35.51
N LEU A 28 18.50 -15.79 34.49
CA LEU A 28 18.48 -16.64 33.29
C LEU A 28 19.48 -17.80 33.45
N ARG A 29 19.09 -19.03 33.07
CA ARG A 29 19.99 -20.19 32.99
C ARG A 29 20.36 -20.45 31.53
N VAL A 30 21.61 -20.19 31.16
CA VAL A 30 22.07 -20.24 29.76
C VAL A 30 22.64 -21.58 29.32
N ASN A 31 22.90 -22.49 30.25
CA ASN A 31 23.55 -23.78 30.01
C ASN A 31 22.59 -24.98 30.11
N ARG A 32 21.28 -24.72 30.02
CA ARG A 32 20.25 -25.77 30.13
C ARG A 32 19.17 -25.56 29.07
N PRO A 33 19.44 -25.92 27.79
CA PRO A 33 18.42 -25.89 26.75
C PRO A 33 17.28 -26.84 27.11
N LEU A 34 16.03 -26.36 27.02
CA LEU A 34 14.82 -27.11 27.40
C LEU A 34 14.09 -27.71 26.19
N ALA A 35 14.13 -27.02 25.06
CA ALA A 35 13.50 -27.46 23.82
C ALA A 35 14.26 -26.86 22.62
N PRO A 36 14.32 -27.57 21.48
CA PRO A 36 14.81 -26.98 20.25
C PRO A 36 13.85 -25.89 19.76
N VAL A 37 14.41 -24.77 19.28
CA VAL A 37 13.64 -23.75 18.58
C VAL A 37 13.28 -24.32 17.21
N GLN A 38 11.98 -24.42 16.91
CA GLN A 38 11.52 -24.94 15.62
C GLN A 38 11.83 -23.94 14.50
N PRO A 39 12.29 -24.39 13.32
CA PRO A 39 12.54 -23.51 12.17
C PRO A 39 11.28 -22.74 11.72
N THR A 40 10.09 -23.28 11.99
CA THR A 40 8.79 -22.70 11.63
C THR A 40 8.21 -21.77 12.70
N MET A 41 8.96 -21.45 13.75
CA MET A 41 8.50 -20.55 14.81
C MET A 41 8.31 -19.10 14.33
N TYR A 42 8.92 -18.74 13.19
CA TYR A 42 8.76 -17.45 12.53
C TYR A 42 8.28 -17.66 11.10
N GLY A 43 7.27 -16.90 10.69
CA GLY A 43 6.69 -16.98 9.36
C GLY A 43 6.03 -15.67 8.96
N ILE A 44 5.57 -15.61 7.71
CA ILE A 44 4.86 -14.45 7.15
C ILE A 44 3.41 -14.87 6.93
N PHE A 45 2.48 -14.04 7.42
CA PHE A 45 1.08 -14.13 7.08
C PHE A 45 0.78 -13.12 5.97
N ILE A 46 0.15 -13.58 4.90
CA ILE A 46 -0.24 -12.74 3.76
C ILE A 46 -1.76 -12.77 3.64
N GLU A 47 -2.35 -11.59 3.61
CA GLU A 47 -3.72 -11.34 3.20
C GLU A 47 -3.75 -10.09 2.31
N ASP A 48 -4.76 -9.96 1.46
CA ASP A 48 -4.97 -8.72 0.72
C ASP A 48 -5.74 -7.71 1.57
N ILE A 49 -5.05 -7.16 2.57
CA ILE A 49 -5.55 -6.06 3.39
C ILE A 49 -4.78 -4.80 3.03
N ASN A 50 -5.50 -3.67 2.89
CA ASN A 50 -4.90 -2.36 2.63
C ASN A 50 -3.94 -2.31 1.42
N PHE A 51 -4.25 -3.01 0.32
CA PHE A 51 -3.41 -3.06 -0.90
C PHE A 51 -2.06 -3.77 -0.69
N ALA A 52 -1.94 -4.65 0.32
CA ALA A 52 -0.71 -5.39 0.58
C ALA A 52 -0.41 -6.45 -0.50
N ALA A 53 -1.45 -7.05 -1.10
CA ALA A 53 -1.27 -7.93 -2.25
C ALA A 53 -1.32 -7.10 -3.54
N ASP A 54 -2.49 -6.59 -3.91
CA ASP A 54 -2.68 -5.80 -5.13
C ASP A 54 -2.26 -4.34 -4.90
N GLY A 55 -1.19 -3.92 -5.58
CA GLY A 55 -0.53 -2.63 -5.33
C GLY A 55 0.64 -2.69 -4.34
N GLY A 56 0.88 -3.87 -3.76
CA GLY A 56 2.00 -4.15 -2.87
C GLY A 56 2.89 -5.26 -3.42
N LEU A 57 2.64 -6.50 -3.00
CA LEU A 57 3.43 -7.66 -3.41
C LEU A 57 3.27 -8.03 -4.89
N TYR A 58 2.07 -7.86 -5.45
CA TYR A 58 1.81 -8.11 -6.87
C TYR A 58 2.20 -6.89 -7.71
N ALA A 59 3.07 -7.10 -8.71
CA ALA A 59 3.70 -6.05 -9.50
C ALA A 59 2.79 -5.43 -10.59
N GLU A 60 1.47 -5.51 -10.44
CA GLU A 60 0.54 -4.81 -11.33
C GLU A 60 0.44 -3.34 -10.93
N LEU A 61 0.63 -2.45 -11.91
CA LEU A 61 0.60 -1.01 -11.70
C LEU A 61 -0.79 -0.42 -12.03
N VAL A 62 -1.59 -1.12 -12.83
CA VAL A 62 -2.93 -0.70 -13.23
C VAL A 62 -3.95 -1.25 -12.25
N LYS A 63 -4.59 -0.36 -11.50
CA LYS A 63 -5.66 -0.74 -10.57
C LYS A 63 -6.91 -1.11 -11.36
N ASN A 64 -7.60 -2.18 -10.93
CA ASN A 64 -8.87 -2.61 -11.52
C ASN A 64 -8.79 -2.75 -13.06
N ARG A 65 -7.73 -3.42 -13.55
CA ARG A 65 -7.43 -3.54 -14.99
C ARG A 65 -8.51 -4.24 -15.83
N SER A 66 -9.43 -4.93 -15.18
CA SER A 66 -10.50 -5.71 -15.81
C SER A 66 -11.90 -5.17 -15.53
N PHE A 67 -12.05 -4.04 -14.83
CA PHE A 67 -13.35 -3.46 -14.49
C PHE A 67 -14.27 -4.38 -13.65
N GLU A 68 -13.68 -5.29 -12.86
CA GLU A 68 -14.45 -6.29 -12.08
C GLU A 68 -14.65 -5.91 -10.60
N PHE A 69 -14.16 -4.75 -10.18
CA PHE A 69 -14.43 -4.26 -8.83
C PHE A 69 -15.92 -3.89 -8.66
N PRO A 70 -16.47 -3.90 -7.42
CA PRO A 70 -17.86 -3.50 -7.18
C PRO A 70 -18.20 -2.12 -7.74
N ASP A 71 -17.23 -1.20 -7.73
CA ASP A 71 -17.24 -0.02 -8.58
C ASP A 71 -16.36 -0.29 -9.80
N HIS A 72 -16.99 -0.52 -10.94
CA HIS A 72 -16.32 -0.89 -12.19
C HIS A 72 -15.32 0.17 -12.67
N LEU A 73 -15.49 1.44 -12.31
CA LEU A 73 -14.57 2.52 -12.67
C LEU A 73 -13.61 2.88 -11.54
N GLN A 74 -13.56 2.12 -10.45
CA GLN A 74 -12.64 2.40 -9.37
C GLN A 74 -11.19 2.39 -9.88
N GLY A 75 -10.45 3.47 -9.61
CA GLY A 75 -9.09 3.66 -10.12
C GLY A 75 -9.01 4.23 -11.54
N TRP A 76 -10.13 4.35 -12.25
CA TRP A 76 -10.21 4.90 -13.60
C TRP A 76 -10.93 6.25 -13.62
N ARG A 77 -10.34 7.21 -14.34
CA ARG A 77 -11.01 8.46 -14.73
C ARG A 77 -11.34 8.38 -16.21
N ALA A 78 -12.63 8.48 -16.52
CA ALA A 78 -13.13 8.47 -17.88
C ALA A 78 -13.58 9.86 -18.31
N ALA A 79 -13.20 10.26 -19.53
CA ALA A 79 -13.63 11.51 -20.16
C ALA A 79 -14.21 11.22 -21.55
N GLY A 80 -15.21 11.99 -21.96
CA GLY A 80 -15.89 11.82 -23.25
C GLY A 80 -17.06 10.84 -23.18
N ARG A 81 -17.28 10.05 -24.25
CA ARG A 81 -18.39 9.10 -24.34
C ARG A 81 -17.90 7.66 -24.28
N PHE A 82 -18.40 6.89 -23.32
CA PHE A 82 -18.06 5.50 -23.13
C PHE A 82 -19.28 4.70 -22.68
N GLU A 83 -19.21 3.38 -22.83
CA GLU A 83 -20.19 2.42 -22.33
C GLU A 83 -19.46 1.32 -21.56
N LEU A 84 -19.99 0.91 -20.41
CA LEU A 84 -19.61 -0.33 -19.75
C LEU A 84 -20.46 -1.46 -20.33
N ARG A 85 -19.81 -2.58 -20.64
CA ARG A 85 -20.42 -3.78 -21.24
C ARG A 85 -19.93 -5.01 -20.48
N ASP A 86 -20.71 -6.08 -20.52
CA ASP A 86 -20.50 -7.36 -19.81
C ASP A 86 -20.66 -8.58 -20.73
N ASP A 87 -20.75 -8.36 -22.04
CA ASP A 87 -20.80 -9.38 -23.09
C ASP A 87 -19.41 -9.64 -23.71
N GLY A 88 -18.35 -9.39 -22.92
CA GLY A 88 -16.96 -9.46 -23.36
C GLY A 88 -16.50 -10.88 -23.72
N PRO A 89 -15.37 -11.01 -24.44
CA PRO A 89 -14.87 -12.29 -24.94
C PRO A 89 -14.25 -13.19 -23.85
N PHE A 90 -14.13 -12.71 -22.61
CA PHE A 90 -13.48 -13.42 -21.51
C PHE A 90 -14.50 -13.86 -20.45
N GLU A 91 -14.65 -15.16 -20.28
CA GLU A 91 -15.65 -15.75 -19.36
C GLU A 91 -15.45 -15.32 -17.89
N ARG A 92 -14.19 -15.16 -17.45
CA ARG A 92 -13.87 -14.83 -16.04
C ARG A 92 -13.86 -13.33 -15.73
N ASN A 93 -13.79 -12.50 -16.75
CA ASN A 93 -13.69 -11.05 -16.64
C ASN A 93 -14.45 -10.42 -17.81
N PRO A 94 -15.79 -10.57 -17.80
CA PRO A 94 -16.63 -10.21 -18.94
C PRO A 94 -16.76 -8.70 -19.11
N HIS A 95 -16.43 -7.89 -18.10
CA HIS A 95 -16.60 -6.45 -18.17
C HIS A 95 -15.51 -5.78 -19.02
N TYR A 96 -15.94 -4.81 -19.82
CA TYR A 96 -15.04 -3.97 -20.61
C TYR A 96 -15.65 -2.60 -20.89
N LEU A 97 -14.77 -1.62 -21.16
CA LEU A 97 -15.18 -0.30 -21.61
C LEU A 97 -15.13 -0.19 -23.12
N ARG A 98 -16.24 0.27 -23.71
CA ARG A 98 -16.32 0.66 -25.11
C ARG A 98 -16.17 2.18 -25.21
N LEU A 99 -15.09 2.63 -25.84
CA LEU A 99 -14.86 4.05 -26.11
C LEU A 99 -15.56 4.48 -27.39
N LEU A 100 -16.36 5.55 -27.32
CA LEU A 100 -17.16 6.05 -28.44
C LEU A 100 -16.65 7.40 -28.93
N TYR A 101 -16.99 7.74 -30.16
CA TYR A 101 -16.72 9.07 -30.70
C TYR A 101 -17.42 10.14 -29.84
N PRO A 102 -16.72 11.16 -29.31
CA PRO A 102 -17.33 12.14 -28.41
C PRO A 102 -18.27 13.14 -29.10
N GLY A 103 -18.40 13.08 -30.44
CA GLY A 103 -19.32 13.94 -31.20
C GLY A 103 -18.68 15.23 -31.74
N TYR A 104 -17.40 15.47 -31.42
CA TYR A 104 -16.67 16.66 -31.87
C TYR A 104 -15.31 16.25 -32.45
N PRO A 105 -14.87 16.80 -33.61
CA PRO A 105 -13.62 16.42 -34.26
C PRO A 105 -12.35 16.65 -33.42
N HIS A 106 -12.38 17.64 -32.53
CA HIS A 106 -11.23 18.05 -31.71
C HIS A 106 -11.33 17.61 -30.24
N LYS A 107 -12.28 16.73 -29.91
CA LYS A 107 -12.38 16.12 -28.58
C LYS A 107 -12.07 14.63 -28.68
N TYR A 108 -11.60 14.08 -27.56
CA TYR A 108 -11.30 12.67 -27.43
C TYR A 108 -12.12 12.05 -26.30
N THR A 109 -12.40 10.77 -26.42
CA THR A 109 -12.78 9.95 -25.29
C THR A 109 -11.50 9.31 -24.74
N ALA A 110 -11.28 9.40 -23.44
CA ALA A 110 -10.03 8.97 -22.80
C ALA A 110 -10.31 8.23 -21.50
N LEU A 111 -9.37 7.35 -21.15
CA LEU A 111 -9.29 6.66 -19.86
C LEU A 111 -7.92 6.92 -19.26
N GLU A 112 -7.90 7.27 -17.99
CA GLU A 112 -6.69 7.44 -17.19
C GLU A 112 -6.79 6.54 -15.96
N ASN A 113 -5.78 5.72 -15.69
CA ASN A 113 -5.72 4.92 -14.48
C ASN A 113 -4.82 5.61 -13.47
N GLU A 114 -5.29 5.77 -12.24
CA GLU A 114 -4.50 6.39 -11.17
C GLU A 114 -3.49 5.44 -10.50
N GLY A 115 -3.56 4.14 -10.84
CA GLY A 115 -2.75 3.09 -10.22
C GLY A 115 -3.09 2.88 -8.75
N PHE A 116 -2.09 2.46 -7.98
CA PHE A 116 -2.18 2.28 -6.54
C PHE A 116 -1.48 3.47 -5.86
N PHE A 117 -2.22 4.56 -5.67
CA PHE A 117 -1.69 5.85 -5.17
C PHE A 117 -0.66 6.49 -6.13
N GLY A 118 -0.77 6.21 -7.43
CA GLY A 118 0.17 6.60 -8.46
C GLY A 118 0.74 5.40 -9.21
N ILE A 119 1.51 5.69 -10.27
CA ILE A 119 2.24 4.69 -11.05
C ILE A 119 3.72 5.06 -11.00
N GLY A 120 4.50 4.26 -10.27
CA GLY A 120 5.94 4.45 -10.13
C GLY A 120 6.70 3.76 -11.27
N LEU A 121 7.21 4.53 -12.23
CA LEU A 121 8.11 4.01 -13.26
C LEU A 121 9.56 4.31 -12.90
N LYS A 122 10.39 3.26 -12.92
CA LYS A 122 11.83 3.38 -12.66
C LYS A 122 12.60 3.50 -13.97
N GLU A 123 13.52 4.45 -14.02
CA GLU A 123 14.43 4.60 -15.17
C GLU A 123 15.23 3.32 -15.41
N GLY A 124 15.30 2.89 -16.67
CA GLY A 124 16.00 1.68 -17.09
C GLY A 124 15.31 0.36 -16.67
N ALA A 125 14.12 0.40 -16.07
CA ALA A 125 13.36 -0.81 -15.77
C ALA A 125 12.50 -1.26 -16.96
N ASP A 126 12.51 -2.56 -17.23
CA ASP A 126 11.64 -3.17 -18.23
C ASP A 126 10.21 -3.28 -17.69
N ASN A 127 9.27 -2.63 -18.35
CA ASN A 127 7.85 -2.66 -18.02
C ASN A 127 7.06 -3.29 -19.16
N ARG A 128 6.16 -4.22 -18.85
CA ARG A 128 5.26 -4.83 -19.84
C ARG A 128 3.87 -4.18 -19.78
N LEU A 129 3.57 -3.39 -20.79
CA LEU A 129 2.21 -2.91 -21.05
C LEU A 129 1.52 -3.84 -22.05
N ALA A 130 0.34 -4.35 -21.70
CA ALA A 130 -0.49 -5.15 -22.58
C ALA A 130 -1.95 -4.71 -22.44
N VAL A 131 -2.64 -4.56 -23.57
CA VAL A 131 -4.06 -4.20 -23.62
C VAL A 131 -4.74 -5.19 -24.57
N ALA A 132 -5.89 -5.72 -24.15
CA ALA A 132 -6.78 -6.44 -25.05
C ALA A 132 -7.77 -5.44 -25.64
N ASP A 133 -7.69 -5.20 -26.95
CA ASP A 133 -8.58 -4.28 -27.66
C ASP A 133 -9.26 -4.96 -28.85
N ALA A 134 -10.45 -4.44 -29.19
CA ALA A 134 -11.18 -4.81 -30.39
C ALA A 134 -11.69 -3.52 -31.05
N ALA A 135 -11.01 -3.08 -32.11
CA ALA A 135 -11.40 -1.87 -32.83
C ALA A 135 -12.58 -2.14 -33.77
N ALA A 136 -13.78 -1.69 -33.39
CA ALA A 136 -14.97 -1.79 -34.25
C ALA A 136 -14.90 -0.87 -35.50
N SER A 137 -13.98 0.10 -35.55
CA SER A 137 -13.96 1.13 -36.60
C SER A 137 -12.57 1.54 -37.12
N GLY A 138 -11.52 0.72 -36.91
CA GLY A 138 -10.17 1.01 -37.46
C GLY A 138 -9.53 2.32 -37.00
N ARG A 139 -10.00 2.92 -35.90
CA ARG A 139 -9.45 4.16 -35.35
C ARG A 139 -8.32 3.81 -34.38
N ALA A 140 -7.16 4.44 -34.56
CA ALA A 140 -6.07 4.33 -33.62
C ALA A 140 -6.45 4.93 -32.26
N PHE A 141 -6.06 4.26 -31.18
CA PHE A 141 -6.03 4.83 -29.83
C PHE A 141 -4.56 5.06 -29.43
N ALA A 142 -4.32 6.09 -28.63
CA ALA A 142 -3.00 6.36 -28.06
C ALA A 142 -3.00 5.91 -26.59
N ILE A 143 -1.95 5.20 -26.19
CA ILE A 143 -1.68 4.94 -24.77
C ILE A 143 -0.62 5.94 -24.33
N LEU A 144 -0.93 6.70 -23.28
CA LEU A 144 -0.03 7.66 -22.67
C LEU A 144 0.34 7.17 -21.28
N LEU A 145 1.64 7.13 -20.99
CA LEU A 145 2.13 6.88 -19.63
C LEU A 145 2.46 8.23 -18.99
N PRO A 146 1.82 8.61 -17.88
CA PRO A 146 2.16 9.86 -17.20
C PRO A 146 3.58 9.74 -16.64
N GLY A 147 4.47 10.64 -17.09
CA GLY A 147 5.87 10.65 -16.70
C GLY A 147 6.16 11.65 -15.59
N SER A 148 6.35 11.16 -14.36
CA SER A 148 7.36 11.72 -13.48
C SER A 148 8.40 10.64 -13.27
N ILE A 149 9.46 10.66 -14.07
CA ILE A 149 10.62 9.78 -13.85
C ILE A 149 11.22 10.20 -12.52
N GLN A 150 11.11 9.33 -11.52
CA GLN A 150 11.70 9.58 -10.22
C GLN A 150 13.20 9.31 -10.33
N GLY A 151 13.93 10.29 -10.87
CA GLY A 151 15.39 10.32 -10.87
C GLY A 151 15.90 10.48 -9.43
N ASP A 152 16.94 9.72 -9.08
CA ASP A 152 17.60 9.82 -7.79
C ASP A 152 18.09 11.27 -7.53
N GLY A 153 17.46 11.97 -6.58
CA GLY A 153 18.07 13.18 -6.02
C GLY A 153 17.12 14.26 -5.54
N TYR A 154 16.48 14.08 -4.39
CA TYR A 154 16.19 15.19 -3.48
C TYR A 154 16.45 14.75 -2.03
N ARG A 155 17.70 14.94 -1.57
CA ARG A 155 18.00 14.99 -0.14
C ARG A 155 17.44 16.30 0.41
N HIS A 156 16.36 16.22 1.17
CA HIS A 156 16.01 17.30 2.10
C HIS A 156 16.95 17.20 3.31
N HIS A 157 18.07 17.91 3.27
CA HIS A 157 18.77 18.27 4.50
C HIS A 157 17.92 19.35 5.19
N ARG A 158 17.30 18.99 6.32
CA ARG A 158 16.79 19.98 7.27
C ARG A 158 17.93 20.32 8.21
N SER A 159 18.37 21.58 8.19
CA SER A 159 18.87 22.27 9.39
C SER A 159 17.69 22.73 10.22
#